data_AF-A0A1M6ZF53-F1
#
_entry.id   AF-A0A1M6ZF53-F1
#
_cell.length_a   1.000
_cell.length_b   1.000
_cell.length_c   1.000
_cell.angle_alpha   90.00
_cell.angle_beta   90.00
_cell.angle_gamma   90.00
#
_symmetry.space_group_name_H-M   'P 1'
#
loop_
_entity.id
_entity.type
_entity.pdbx_description
1 polymer ?
#
loop_
_entity_poly.entity_id
_entity_poly.type
_entity_poly.pdbx_seq_one_letter_code
_entity_poly.pdbx_strand_id
1 'polypeptide(L)'
;MKKLALAVLSVVSLALMACGPSKLEIQEASTQSDVLLEVRQVLNDSISLFVGNTLYLNSKQMITDDMYPLLVSTRDPAELEKPTATDILNNDEEFLNYLRRKAPDFVNVGIVIGETAYNEIGFEEKDAVEKLSKIFKKVQGGTLVLFHEKAGELTDMKKLY
;
A
#
# COMPACT_ATOMS: atom_id res chain seq x y z
N MET A 1 43.85 -8.77 -25.38
CA MET A 1 42.78 -9.77 -25.15
C MET A 1 42.20 -9.77 -23.73
N LYS A 2 42.98 -9.52 -22.66
CA LYS A 2 42.46 -9.50 -21.26
C LYS A 2 41.50 -8.35 -20.91
N LYS A 3 41.58 -7.21 -21.60
CA LYS A 3 40.74 -6.02 -21.33
C LYS A 3 39.32 -6.10 -21.93
N LEU A 4 39.14 -6.90 -22.99
CA LEU A 4 37.84 -7.10 -23.63
C LEU A 4 36.95 -8.09 -22.85
N ALA A 5 37.56 -9.10 -22.22
CA ALA A 5 36.84 -10.05 -21.37
C ALA A 5 36.24 -9.38 -20.12
N LEU A 6 36.93 -8.38 -19.54
CA LEU A 6 36.44 -7.66 -18.36
C LEU A 6 35.25 -6.74 -18.69
N ALA A 7 35.26 -6.11 -19.86
CA ALA A 7 34.17 -5.25 -20.33
C ALA A 7 32.90 -6.06 -20.64
N VAL A 8 33.04 -7.25 -21.22
CA VAL A 8 31.90 -8.15 -21.47
C VAL A 8 31.32 -8.69 -20.16
N LEU A 9 32.16 -9.04 -19.17
CA LEU A 9 31.68 -9.46 -17.85
C LEU A 9 30.89 -8.36 -17.15
N SER A 10 31.34 -7.10 -17.22
CA SER A 10 30.61 -5.97 -16.62
C SER A 10 29.23 -5.72 -17.26
N VAL A 11 29.10 -5.93 -18.57
CA VAL A 11 27.84 -5.74 -19.31
C VAL A 11 26.85 -6.88 -19.01
N VAL A 12 27.32 -8.11 -18.85
CA VAL A 12 26.46 -9.26 -18.47
C VAL A 12 25.97 -9.14 -17.02
N SER A 13 26.81 -8.65 -16.10
CA SER A 13 26.38 -8.38 -14.71
C SER A 13 25.38 -7.23 -14.60
N LEU A 14 25.40 -6.25 -15.51
CA LEU A 14 24.40 -5.18 -15.56
C LEU A 14 23.08 -5.64 -16.20
N ALA A 15 23.13 -6.57 -17.16
CA ALA A 15 21.93 -7.17 -17.77
C ALA A 15 21.13 -8.05 -16.79
N LEU A 16 21.78 -8.63 -15.78
CA LEU A 16 21.14 -9.40 -14.71
C LEU A 16 20.57 -8.53 -13.57
N MET A 17 20.87 -7.23 -13.54
CA MET A 17 20.33 -6.29 -12.56
C MET A 17 19.07 -5.54 -13.05
N ALA A 18 18.64 -5.79 -14.28
CA ALA A 18 17.54 -5.06 -14.92
C ALA A 18 16.24 -5.88 -15.09
N CYS A 19 16.08 -6.97 -14.34
CA CYS A 19 14.80 -7.67 -14.24
C CYS A 19 14.03 -7.13 -13.03
N GLY A 20 13.35 -5.99 -13.23
CA GLY A 20 12.24 -5.64 -12.34
C GLY A 20 11.16 -6.73 -12.38
N PRO A 21 10.33 -6.84 -11.35
CA PRO A 21 9.24 -7.81 -11.30
C PRO A 21 8.31 -7.61 -12.51
N SER A 22 7.91 -8.71 -13.13
CA SER A 22 7.00 -8.69 -14.27
C SER A 22 5.58 -8.29 -13.86
N LYS A 23 4.78 -7.78 -14.81
CA LYS A 23 3.38 -7.41 -14.57
C LYS A 23 2.56 -8.56 -13.96
N LEU A 24 2.86 -9.81 -14.33
CA LEU A 24 2.21 -10.99 -13.77
C LEU A 24 2.59 -11.18 -12.29
N GLU A 25 3.87 -11.12 -11.96
CA GLU A 25 4.36 -11.26 -10.57
C GLU A 25 3.80 -10.17 -9.66
N ILE A 26 3.70 -8.94 -10.16
CA ILE A 26 3.09 -7.81 -9.44
C ILE A 26 1.60 -8.11 -9.12
N GLN A 27 0.84 -8.60 -10.10
CA GLN A 27 -0.58 -8.94 -9.91
C GLN A 27 -0.77 -10.14 -8.97
N GLU A 28 0.07 -11.15 -9.07
CA GLU A 28 0.06 -12.31 -8.18
C GLU A 28 0.35 -11.89 -6.74
N ALA A 29 1.39 -11.07 -6.52
CA ALA A 29 1.74 -10.56 -5.20
C ALA A 29 0.61 -9.70 -4.59
N SER A 30 -0.05 -8.86 -5.41
CA SER A 30 -1.21 -8.10 -4.96
C SER A 30 -2.39 -8.99 -4.59
N THR A 31 -2.62 -10.08 -5.33
CA THR A 31 -3.72 -11.03 -5.06
C THR A 31 -3.45 -11.88 -3.82
N GLN A 32 -2.18 -12.11 -3.49
CA GLN A 32 -1.75 -12.81 -2.28
C GLN A 32 -1.78 -11.95 -1.01
N SER A 33 -2.05 -10.64 -1.15
CA SER A 33 -2.18 -9.75 0.00
C SER A 33 -3.53 -9.98 0.69
N ASP A 34 -3.50 -10.29 1.98
CA ASP A 34 -4.70 -10.48 2.80
C ASP A 34 -5.45 -9.16 2.98
N VAL A 35 -4.70 -8.06 3.10
CA VAL A 35 -5.21 -6.69 3.15
C VAL A 35 -4.39 -5.81 2.22
N LEU A 36 -5.08 -5.00 1.42
CA LEU A 36 -4.47 -3.93 0.62
C LEU A 36 -4.76 -2.58 1.25
N LEU A 37 -3.72 -1.78 1.45
CA LEU A 37 -3.82 -0.38 1.84
C LEU A 37 -3.54 0.50 0.64
N GLU A 38 -4.58 1.06 0.04
CA GLU A 38 -4.44 1.91 -1.13
C GLU A 38 -4.48 3.38 -0.71
N VAL A 39 -3.32 4.02 -0.67
CA VAL A 39 -3.20 5.45 -0.38
C VAL A 39 -3.52 6.23 -1.64
N ARG A 40 -4.60 7.01 -1.62
CA ARG A 40 -5.08 7.79 -2.77
C ARG A 40 -6.02 8.90 -2.36
N GLN A 41 -6.35 9.77 -3.31
CA GLN A 41 -7.47 10.68 -3.13
C GLN A 41 -8.79 9.90 -3.20
N VAL A 42 -9.56 9.87 -2.11
CA VAL A 42 -10.92 9.30 -2.11
C VAL A 42 -11.87 10.41 -2.57
N LEU A 43 -12.43 10.28 -3.77
CA LEU A 43 -13.32 11.30 -4.34
C LEU A 43 -14.64 11.35 -3.56
N ASN A 44 -15.11 12.57 -3.30
CA ASN A 44 -16.35 12.87 -2.58
C ASN A 44 -16.39 12.43 -1.11
N ASP A 45 -15.28 11.97 -0.56
CA ASP A 45 -15.19 11.65 0.86
C ASP A 45 -13.94 12.26 1.50
N SER A 46 -14.08 12.66 2.77
CA SER A 46 -12.96 13.13 3.59
C SER A 46 -12.38 12.02 4.46
N ILE A 47 -13.05 10.86 4.52
CA ILE A 47 -12.64 9.71 5.32
C ILE A 47 -12.06 8.59 4.43
N SER A 48 -11.51 7.56 5.08
CA SER A 48 -10.98 6.36 4.44
C SER A 48 -12.08 5.31 4.34
N LEU A 49 -12.00 4.43 3.34
CA LEU A 49 -13.05 3.45 3.05
C LEU A 49 -12.50 2.03 3.07
N PHE A 50 -13.15 1.13 3.83
CA PHE A 50 -12.83 -0.29 3.81
C PHE A 50 -13.85 -1.04 2.95
N VAL A 51 -13.40 -1.64 1.85
CA VAL A 51 -14.24 -2.28 0.82
C VAL A 51 -13.62 -3.62 0.45
N GLY A 52 -14.35 -4.72 0.66
CA GLY A 52 -13.79 -6.06 0.45
C GLY A 52 -12.62 -6.33 1.40
N ASN A 53 -11.41 -6.50 0.86
CA ASN A 53 -10.15 -6.60 1.61
C ASN A 53 -9.24 -5.36 1.44
N THR A 54 -9.74 -4.31 0.78
CA THR A 54 -8.98 -3.09 0.52
C THR A 54 -9.42 -1.97 1.44
N LEU A 55 -8.47 -1.33 2.10
CA LEU A 55 -8.64 -0.05 2.78
C LEU A 55 -8.08 1.06 1.89
N TYR A 56 -8.98 1.84 1.29
CA TYR A 56 -8.64 3.08 0.62
C TYR A 56 -8.34 4.15 1.67
N LEU A 57 -7.05 4.36 1.92
CA LEU A 57 -6.56 5.40 2.83
C LEU A 57 -6.57 6.74 2.09
N ASN A 58 -7.41 7.65 2.56
CA ASN A 58 -7.46 8.99 1.99
C ASN A 58 -6.13 9.72 2.25
N SER A 59 -5.44 10.13 1.19
CA SER A 59 -4.14 10.82 1.28
C SER A 59 -4.18 12.04 2.20
N LYS A 60 -5.32 12.75 2.27
CA LYS A 60 -5.54 13.86 3.22
C LYS A 60 -5.35 13.48 4.68
N GLN A 61 -5.72 12.26 5.07
CA GLN A 61 -5.56 11.74 6.43
C GLN A 61 -4.14 11.21 6.69
N MET A 62 -3.30 11.07 5.65
CA MET A 62 -1.93 10.58 5.76
C MET A 62 -0.89 11.70 5.89
N ILE A 63 -1.23 12.92 5.45
CA ILE A 63 -0.35 14.10 5.38
C ILE A 63 0.03 14.64 6.76
N THR A 64 -0.84 14.48 7.75
CA THR A 64 -0.56 14.95 9.11
C THR A 64 0.57 14.14 9.75
N ASP A 65 1.42 14.78 10.57
CA ASP A 65 2.49 14.11 11.32
C ASP A 65 1.95 12.92 12.13
N ASP A 66 0.73 13.08 12.65
CA ASP A 66 -0.07 12.03 13.25
C ASP A 66 -1.20 11.60 12.30
N MET A 67 -1.22 10.34 11.84
CA MET A 67 -2.32 9.79 11.02
C MET A 67 -3.63 9.71 11.82
N TYR A 68 -3.56 9.82 13.14
CA TYR A 68 -4.70 9.73 14.03
C TYR A 68 -5.30 11.10 14.38
N PRO A 69 -6.63 11.18 14.59
CA PRO A 69 -7.60 10.10 14.46
C PRO A 69 -7.84 9.71 13.00
N LEU A 70 -7.77 8.40 12.72
CA LEU A 70 -8.05 7.85 11.40
C LEU A 70 -9.54 7.52 11.31
N LEU A 71 -10.25 8.24 10.44
CA LEU A 71 -11.65 8.02 10.16
C LEU A 71 -11.81 6.98 9.05
N VAL A 72 -12.52 5.89 9.35
CA VAL A 72 -12.75 4.79 8.41
C VAL A 72 -14.21 4.39 8.39
N SER A 73 -14.80 4.26 7.21
CA SER A 73 -16.12 3.66 7.02
C SER A 73 -15.97 2.35 6.26
N THR A 74 -16.57 1.28 6.75
CA THR A 74 -16.76 0.07 5.93
C THR A 74 -17.86 0.34 4.91
N ARG A 75 -17.64 0.03 3.63
CA ARG A 75 -18.68 0.14 2.59
C ARG A 75 -18.85 -1.20 1.88
N ASP A 76 -20.10 -1.52 1.56
CA ASP A 76 -20.42 -2.63 0.67
C ASP A 76 -20.12 -2.19 -0.77
N PRO A 77 -19.33 -2.97 -1.56
CA PRO A 77 -19.11 -2.68 -2.97
C PRO A 77 -20.40 -2.48 -3.78
N ALA A 78 -21.49 -3.16 -3.41
CA ALA A 78 -22.78 -3.07 -4.09
C ALA A 78 -23.61 -1.83 -3.66
N GLU A 79 -23.30 -1.22 -2.51
CA GLU A 79 -24.06 -0.12 -1.91
C GLU A 79 -23.16 1.05 -1.47
N LEU A 80 -22.20 1.46 -2.32
CA LEU A 80 -21.24 2.53 -1.97
C LEU A 80 -21.91 3.85 -1.54
N GLU A 81 -23.07 4.17 -2.11
CA GLU A 81 -23.81 5.42 -1.85
C GLU A 81 -24.51 5.44 -0.48
N LYS A 82 -24.65 4.29 0.18
CA LYS A 82 -25.39 4.21 1.45
C LYS A 82 -24.58 4.81 2.60
N PRO A 83 -25.17 5.73 3.38
CA PRO A 83 -24.53 6.23 4.59
C PRO A 83 -24.23 5.08 5.55
N THR A 84 -22.95 4.88 5.86
CA THR A 84 -22.49 3.85 6.77
C THR A 84 -21.77 4.49 7.95
N ALA A 85 -21.81 3.83 9.11
CA ALA A 85 -21.14 4.34 10.31
C ALA A 85 -19.63 4.52 10.05
N THR A 86 -19.09 5.60 10.61
CA THR A 86 -17.66 5.91 10.59
C THR A 86 -17.05 5.48 11.92
N ASP A 87 -16.07 4.59 11.86
CA ASP A 87 -15.22 4.23 12.99
C ASP A 87 -14.12 5.30 13.15
N ILE A 88 -13.82 5.63 14.40
CA ILE A 88 -12.74 6.55 14.76
C ILE A 88 -11.64 5.72 15.42
N LEU A 89 -10.48 5.65 14.78
CA LEU A 89 -9.32 4.90 15.26
C LEU A 89 -8.29 5.90 15.76
N ASN A 90 -7.86 5.77 17.01
CA ASN A 90 -7.07 6.82 17.68
C ASN A 90 -5.58 6.48 17.80
N ASN A 91 -5.18 5.26 17.44
CA ASN A 91 -3.79 4.79 17.56
C ASN A 91 -3.55 3.51 16.73
N ASP A 92 -2.28 3.12 16.62
CA ASP A 92 -1.82 1.91 15.93
C ASP A 92 -2.53 0.64 16.40
N GLU A 93 -2.80 0.51 17.71
CA GLU A 93 -3.40 -0.70 18.27
C GLU A 93 -4.88 -0.80 17.87
N GLU A 94 -5.63 0.29 17.96
CA GLU A 94 -7.00 0.37 17.47
C GLU A 94 -7.08 0.10 15.97
N PHE A 95 -6.11 0.60 15.20
CA PHE A 95 -6.05 0.36 13.76
C PHE A 95 -5.77 -1.12 13.43
N LEU A 96 -4.77 -1.73 14.05
CA LEU A 96 -4.50 -3.15 13.86
C LEU A 96 -5.65 -4.03 14.32
N ASN A 97 -6.30 -3.69 15.43
CA ASN A 97 -7.49 -4.39 15.92
C ASN A 97 -8.68 -4.23 14.97
N TYR A 98 -8.85 -3.05 14.37
CA TYR A 98 -9.84 -2.84 13.31
C TYR A 98 -9.60 -3.77 12.13
N LEU A 99 -8.36 -3.84 11.64
CA LEU A 99 -7.99 -4.73 10.53
C LEU A 99 -8.22 -6.20 10.89
N ARG A 100 -7.86 -6.65 12.10
CA ARG A 100 -8.13 -8.02 12.57
C ARG A 100 -9.62 -8.34 12.66
N ARG A 101 -10.49 -7.36 12.92
CA ARG A 101 -11.95 -7.60 12.87
C ARG A 101 -12.45 -7.81 11.44
N LYS A 102 -11.78 -7.22 10.44
CA LYS A 102 -12.16 -7.30 9.03
C LYS A 102 -11.49 -8.46 8.29
N ALA A 103 -10.25 -8.78 8.65
CA ALA A 103 -9.44 -9.87 8.12
C ALA A 103 -8.73 -10.59 9.30
N PRO A 104 -9.36 -11.58 9.95
CA PRO A 104 -8.91 -12.16 11.22
C PRO A 104 -7.50 -12.73 11.26
N ASP A 105 -6.95 -13.15 10.12
CA ASP A 105 -5.66 -13.83 10.03
C ASP A 105 -4.69 -13.14 9.06
N PHE A 106 -4.85 -11.82 8.86
CA PHE A 106 -4.01 -11.10 7.92
C PHE A 106 -2.53 -11.14 8.34
N VAL A 107 -1.68 -11.55 7.42
CA VAL A 107 -0.22 -11.60 7.59
C VAL A 107 0.50 -10.95 6.40
N ASN A 108 -0.06 -11.03 5.21
CA ASN A 108 0.47 -10.42 4.00
C ASN A 108 -0.25 -9.09 3.75
N VAL A 109 0.47 -7.99 3.84
CA VAL A 109 -0.09 -6.66 3.64
C VAL A 109 0.53 -6.03 2.39
N GLY A 110 -0.30 -5.50 1.51
CA GLY A 110 0.14 -4.66 0.40
C GLY A 110 -0.11 -3.20 0.71
N ILE A 111 0.87 -2.32 0.47
CA ILE A 111 0.67 -0.88 0.40
C ILE A 111 0.67 -0.52 -1.09
N VAL A 112 -0.38 0.11 -1.57
CA VAL A 112 -0.44 0.65 -2.93
C VAL A 112 -0.44 2.17 -2.83
N ILE A 113 0.50 2.80 -3.52
CA ILE A 113 0.50 4.26 -3.70
C ILE A 113 -0.18 4.55 -5.03
N GLY A 114 -1.39 5.10 -4.97
CA GLY A 114 -2.16 5.47 -6.15
C GLY A 114 -1.66 6.76 -6.80
N GLU A 115 -1.81 6.88 -8.12
CA GLU A 115 -1.36 8.06 -8.88
C GLU A 115 -1.98 9.36 -8.32
N THR A 116 -3.22 9.29 -7.84
CA THR A 116 -3.92 10.47 -7.30
C THR A 116 -3.43 10.92 -5.94
N ALA A 117 -2.65 10.11 -5.21
CA ALA A 117 -2.09 10.51 -3.92
C ALA A 117 -1.15 11.72 -4.07
N TYR A 118 -0.33 11.72 -5.14
CA TYR A 118 0.62 12.79 -5.44
C TYR A 118 -0.03 14.13 -5.82
N ASN A 119 -1.33 14.13 -6.11
CA ASN A 119 -2.07 15.37 -6.36
C ASN A 119 -2.44 16.10 -5.06
N GLU A 120 -2.31 15.44 -3.91
CA GLU A 120 -2.65 16.04 -2.62
C GLU A 120 -1.48 16.86 -2.07
N ILE A 121 -1.76 18.10 -1.70
CA ILE A 121 -0.72 19.04 -1.25
C ILE A 121 -0.12 18.56 0.07
N GLY A 122 1.21 18.42 0.10
CA GLY A 122 1.94 17.97 1.29
C GLY A 122 2.02 16.45 1.42
N PHE A 123 1.55 15.68 0.43
CA PHE A 123 1.73 14.23 0.41
C PHE A 123 3.18 13.86 0.05
N GLU A 124 3.83 13.14 0.96
CA GLU A 124 5.16 12.56 0.76
C GLU A 124 5.06 11.04 0.86
N GLU A 125 5.32 10.36 -0.26
CA GLU A 125 5.23 8.89 -0.34
C GLU A 125 6.10 8.21 0.73
N LYS A 126 7.33 8.69 0.87
CA LYS A 126 8.30 8.12 1.80
C LYS A 126 7.75 8.12 3.23
N ASP A 127 7.13 9.22 3.64
CA ASP A 127 6.60 9.38 4.99
C ASP A 127 5.38 8.48 5.21
N ALA A 128 4.50 8.37 4.21
CA ALA A 128 3.37 7.44 4.24
C ALA A 128 3.84 5.99 4.35
N VAL A 129 4.80 5.59 3.52
CA VAL A 129 5.36 4.22 3.53
C VAL A 129 6.08 3.93 4.84
N GLU A 130 6.85 4.86 5.39
CA GLU A 130 7.55 4.70 6.67
C GLU A 130 6.56 4.53 7.83
N LYS A 131 5.52 5.37 7.86
CA LYS A 131 4.45 5.34 8.87
C LYS A 131 3.72 4.00 8.86
N LEU A 132 3.25 3.56 7.69
CA LEU A 132 2.57 2.28 7.53
C LEU A 132 3.51 1.11 7.85
N SER A 133 4.76 1.14 7.37
CA SER A 133 5.76 0.12 7.68
C SER A 133 5.99 -0.03 9.19
N LYS A 134 6.02 1.08 9.94
CA LYS A 134 6.18 1.06 11.41
C LYS A 134 4.99 0.40 12.10
N ILE A 135 3.77 0.62 11.62
CA ILE A 135 2.55 -0.01 12.13
C ILE A 135 2.60 -1.51 11.88
N PHE A 136 2.83 -1.93 10.64
CA PHE A 136 2.72 -3.35 10.26
C PHE A 136 3.90 -4.22 10.68
N LYS A 137 5.06 -3.63 11.00
CA LYS A 137 6.13 -4.34 11.72
C LYS A 137 5.69 -4.93 13.07
N LYS A 138 4.57 -4.46 13.64
CA LYS A 138 3.98 -5.03 14.86
C LYS A 138 3.21 -6.33 14.62
N VAL A 139 2.93 -6.67 13.36
CA VAL A 139 2.28 -7.92 12.95
C VAL A 139 3.37 -9.00 12.85
N GLN A 140 3.33 -9.98 13.75
CA GLN A 140 4.34 -11.04 13.79
C GLN A 140 4.21 -11.99 12.60
N GLY A 141 5.34 -12.30 11.96
CA GLY A 141 5.40 -13.28 10.85
C GLY A 141 4.81 -12.80 9.53
N GLY A 142 4.45 -11.51 9.42
CA GLY A 142 3.85 -10.96 8.22
C GLY A 142 4.86 -10.56 7.13
N THR A 143 4.34 -10.30 5.93
CA THR A 143 5.08 -9.66 4.84
C THR A 143 4.47 -8.30 4.52
N LEU A 144 5.31 -7.37 4.01
CA LEU A 144 4.83 -6.10 3.48
C LEU A 144 5.43 -5.84 2.12
N VAL A 145 4.54 -5.57 1.17
CA VAL A 145 4.91 -5.28 -0.20
C VAL A 145 4.38 -3.89 -0.55
N LEU A 146 5.27 -3.03 -1.05
CA LEU A 146 4.91 -1.76 -1.67
C LEU A 146 4.60 -2.01 -3.14
N PHE A 147 3.53 -1.41 -3.62
CA PHE A 147 3.12 -1.35 -5.01
C PHE A 147 2.90 0.11 -5.41
N HIS A 148 3.11 0.40 -6.68
CA HIS A 148 2.75 1.68 -7.29
C HIS A 148 1.68 1.45 -8.33
N GLU A 149 0.68 2.32 -8.36
CA GLU A 149 -0.41 2.29 -9.35
C GLU A 149 -0.34 3.52 -10.25
N LYS A 150 -0.57 3.30 -11.54
CA LYS A 150 -0.72 4.35 -12.55
C LYS A 150 -1.77 3.95 -13.58
N ALA A 151 -2.68 4.87 -13.90
CA ALA A 151 -3.75 4.66 -14.87
C ALA A 151 -4.60 3.38 -14.64
N GLY A 152 -4.81 3.00 -13.37
CA GLY A 152 -5.57 1.83 -12.96
C GLY A 152 -4.79 0.52 -12.97
N GLU A 153 -3.48 0.56 -13.24
CA GLU A 153 -2.62 -0.63 -13.27
C GLU A 153 -1.48 -0.54 -12.26
N LEU A 154 -1.15 -1.67 -11.62
CA LEU A 154 0.06 -1.78 -10.80
C LEU A 154 1.29 -1.80 -11.72
N THR A 155 2.23 -0.88 -11.50
CA THR A 155 3.40 -0.65 -12.35
C THR A 155 4.72 -1.11 -11.74
N ASP A 156 4.81 -1.15 -10.42
CA ASP A 156 6.01 -1.54 -9.70
C ASP A 156 5.66 -2.31 -8.43
N MET A 157 6.58 -3.16 -7.96
CA MET A 157 6.51 -3.75 -6.62
C MET A 157 7.87 -3.80 -5.94
N LYS A 158 7.86 -3.61 -4.63
CA LYS A 158 9.03 -3.71 -3.78
C LYS A 158 8.66 -4.35 -2.45
N LYS A 159 9.27 -5.49 -2.13
CA LYS A 159 9.17 -6.08 -0.80
C LYS A 159 9.87 -5.19 0.22
N LEU A 160 9.16 -4.81 1.28
CA LEU A 160 9.65 -3.97 2.37
C LEU A 160 10.12 -4.79 3.57
N TYR A 161 9.43 -5.89 3.88
CA TYR A 161 9.85 -6.91 4.84
C TYR A 161 9.23 -8.28 4.51
#